data_AF-A0A316P1D7-F1
#
_entry.id   AF-A0A316P1D7-F1
#
_cell.length_a   1.000
_cell.length_b   1.000
_cell.length_c   1.000
_cell.angle_alpha   90.00
_cell.angle_beta   90.00
_cell.angle_gamma   90.00
#
_symmetry.space_group_name_H-M   'P 1'
#
loop_
_entity.id
_entity.type
_entity.pdbx_description
1 polymer ?
#
loop_
_entity_poly.entity_id
_entity_poly.type
_entity_poly.pdbx_seq_one_letter_code
_entity_poly.pdbx_strand_id
1 'polypeptide(L)'
;MLKVGKTAKLPLKICKGSAQERLELAKLYNEKLFNSICQSFKGKWLDKDVFTQKLKNVHNGQTNFTLKNANPKDFVGNTALMCNKKKVVSYDIYVPLNKFGKKMYLRNINIFMHETFHYFFEITNPKHIKNACAMHENKLNIETNKFYHDKLYNKHGDPDLIKIALPAYIEKFQPKDQITILQSWRYRLTEEVNAYKEGAKYYEKIQEIYKNTLKKKLKCDDGSDFHFEEKIKFIEETLAKTLEKIRKNL
;
A
#
# COMPACT_ATOMS: atom_id res chain seq x y z
N MET A 1 -18.33 14.43 -3.14
CA MET A 1 -17.26 14.07 -2.20
C MET A 1 -17.51 12.71 -1.59
N LEU A 2 -16.65 11.73 -1.90
CA LEU A 2 -16.73 10.36 -1.42
C LEU A 2 -16.33 10.37 0.06
N LYS A 3 -17.20 9.82 0.91
CA LYS A 3 -17.03 9.89 2.37
C LYS A 3 -16.28 8.65 2.86
N VAL A 4 -15.28 8.84 3.72
CA VAL A 4 -14.62 7.70 4.39
C VAL A 4 -15.44 7.27 5.60
N GLY A 5 -16.02 6.07 5.55
CA GLY A 5 -16.82 5.50 6.62
C GLY A 5 -16.00 5.21 7.89
N LYS A 6 -16.69 5.15 9.04
CA LYS A 6 -16.06 4.81 10.33
C LYS A 6 -15.43 3.41 10.35
N THR A 7 -15.92 2.50 9.50
CA THR A 7 -15.42 1.13 9.34
C THR A 7 -14.25 1.02 8.35
N ALA A 8 -13.87 2.12 7.70
CA ALA A 8 -12.77 2.16 6.72
C ALA A 8 -11.60 3.03 7.20
N LYS A 9 -11.57 3.43 8.47
CA LYS A 9 -10.46 4.16 9.08
C LYS A 9 -10.48 4.00 10.58
N LEU A 10 -9.32 4.14 11.21
CA LEU A 10 -9.26 4.21 12.65
C LEU A 10 -9.74 5.57 13.18
N PRO A 11 -10.32 5.61 14.38
CA PRO A 11 -10.65 6.87 15.06
C PRO A 11 -9.42 7.78 15.20
N LEU A 12 -9.59 9.09 15.04
CA LEU A 12 -8.49 10.08 15.18
C LEU A 12 -7.82 10.05 16.56
N LYS A 13 -8.51 9.57 17.60
CA LYS A 13 -7.92 9.36 18.93
C LYS A 13 -6.84 8.27 18.94
N ILE A 14 -6.83 7.38 17.95
CA ILE A 14 -5.84 6.31 17.77
C ILE A 14 -4.79 6.73 16.75
N CYS A 15 -5.20 7.32 15.62
CA CYS A 15 -4.30 7.75 14.55
C CYS A 15 -3.94 9.25 14.61
N LYS A 16 -3.71 9.77 15.83
CA LYS A 16 -3.24 11.15 16.05
C LYS A 16 -1.75 11.27 15.69
N GLY A 17 -1.28 12.51 15.50
CA GLY A 17 0.12 12.80 15.26
C GLY A 17 0.44 13.17 13.81
N SER A 18 1.73 13.36 13.57
CA SER A 18 2.40 13.60 12.30
C SER A 18 2.23 12.43 11.31
N ALA A 19 2.68 12.64 10.07
CA ALA A 19 2.71 11.56 9.08
C ALA A 19 3.64 10.42 9.51
N GLN A 20 4.78 10.75 10.14
CA GLN A 20 5.73 9.75 10.63
C GLN A 20 5.14 8.89 11.74
N GLU A 21 4.48 9.50 12.73
CA GLU A 21 3.86 8.75 13.83
C GLU A 21 2.79 7.76 13.33
N ARG A 22 2.02 8.14 12.30
CA ARG A 22 1.01 7.24 11.70
C ARG A 22 1.63 6.13 10.85
N LEU A 23 2.75 6.41 10.19
CA LEU A 23 3.55 5.39 9.49
C LEU A 23 4.10 4.36 10.49
N GLU A 24 4.68 4.83 11.61
CA GLU A 24 5.17 3.94 12.66
C GLU A 24 4.05 3.12 13.30
N LEU A 25 2.85 3.70 13.46
CA LEU A 25 1.68 2.95 13.89
C LEU A 25 1.30 1.84 12.90
N ALA A 26 1.37 2.10 11.59
CA ALA A 26 1.10 1.08 10.57
C ALA A 26 2.13 -0.06 10.63
N LYS A 27 3.43 0.26 10.75
CA LYS A 27 4.51 -0.73 10.94
C LYS A 27 4.31 -1.55 12.21
N LEU A 28 3.94 -0.90 13.32
CA LEU A 28 3.65 -1.57 14.59
C LEU A 28 2.48 -2.56 14.45
N TYR A 29 1.42 -2.20 13.73
CA TYR A 29 0.32 -3.13 13.47
C TYR A 29 0.74 -4.30 12.59
N ASN A 30 1.57 -4.06 11.58
CA ASN A 30 2.11 -5.13 10.75
C ASN A 30 3.02 -6.08 11.55
N GLU A 31 3.84 -5.55 12.44
CA GLU A 31 4.65 -6.35 13.35
C GLU A 31 3.80 -7.18 14.33
N LYS A 32 2.77 -6.57 14.93
CA LYS A 32 1.82 -7.28 15.80
C LYS A 32 1.12 -8.41 15.06
N LEU A 33 0.73 -8.19 13.81
CA LEU A 33 0.18 -9.25 12.97
C LEU A 33 1.19 -10.38 12.81
N PHE A 34 2.40 -10.07 12.34
CA PHE A 34 3.45 -11.07 12.12
C PHE A 34 3.70 -11.92 13.38
N ASN A 35 3.94 -11.27 14.53
CA ASN A 35 4.20 -11.96 15.79
C ASN A 35 3.05 -12.87 16.21
N SER A 36 1.81 -12.53 15.83
CA SER A 36 0.64 -13.33 16.16
C SER A 36 0.40 -14.53 15.22
N ILE A 37 0.91 -14.47 13.98
CA ILE A 37 0.74 -15.54 12.97
C ILE A 37 1.98 -16.41 12.80
N CYS A 38 3.17 -15.91 13.15
CA CYS A 38 4.43 -16.60 12.84
C CYS A 38 4.55 -17.95 13.52
N GLN A 39 3.91 -18.17 14.67
CA GLN A 39 3.86 -19.48 15.35
C GLN A 39 2.62 -20.31 14.98
N SER A 40 1.72 -19.77 14.16
CA SER A 40 0.46 -20.43 13.80
C SER A 40 0.57 -21.30 12.54
N PHE A 41 1.73 -21.35 11.87
CA PHE A 41 1.89 -22.23 10.72
C PHE A 41 2.01 -23.69 11.15
N LYS A 42 1.25 -24.56 10.48
CA LYS A 42 1.36 -26.02 10.58
C LYS A 42 2.18 -26.53 9.40
N GLY A 43 3.47 -26.76 9.63
CA GLY A 43 4.43 -27.00 8.56
C GLY A 43 4.59 -25.75 7.69
N LYS A 44 4.18 -25.84 6.41
CA LYS A 44 4.30 -24.72 5.44
C LYS A 44 3.01 -23.92 5.24
N TRP A 45 1.97 -24.22 6.01
CA TRP A 45 0.63 -23.70 5.76
C TRP A 45 0.08 -22.97 6.97
N LEU A 46 -0.50 -21.81 6.71
CA LEU A 46 -1.33 -21.06 7.65
C LEU A 46 -2.78 -21.10 7.16
N ASP A 47 -3.71 -21.39 8.07
CA ASP A 47 -5.14 -21.37 7.74
C ASP A 47 -5.61 -19.91 7.56
N LYS A 48 -6.35 -19.64 6.48
CA LYS A 48 -6.87 -18.30 6.14
C LYS A 48 -7.69 -17.71 7.29
N ASP A 49 -8.52 -18.52 7.95
CA ASP A 49 -9.38 -18.05 9.03
C ASP A 49 -8.57 -17.64 10.25
N VAL A 50 -7.48 -18.36 10.54
CA VAL A 50 -6.53 -17.99 11.60
C VAL A 50 -5.90 -16.64 11.28
N PHE A 51 -5.38 -16.46 10.06
CA PHE A 51 -4.81 -15.17 9.64
C PHE A 51 -5.86 -14.04 9.71
N THR A 52 -7.07 -14.28 9.21
CA THR A 52 -8.19 -13.32 9.23
C THR A 52 -8.51 -12.86 10.64
N GLN A 53 -8.62 -13.81 11.58
CA GLN A 53 -8.92 -13.51 12.97
C GLN A 53 -7.78 -12.72 13.62
N LYS A 54 -6.53 -13.10 13.37
CA LYS A 54 -5.36 -12.39 13.90
C LYS A 54 -5.28 -10.96 13.36
N LEU A 55 -5.48 -10.76 12.06
CA LEU A 55 -5.54 -9.43 11.43
C LEU A 55 -6.63 -8.55 12.04
N LYS A 56 -7.84 -9.08 12.21
CA LYS A 56 -8.95 -8.38 12.88
C LYS A 56 -8.60 -7.97 14.31
N ASN A 57 -7.90 -8.82 15.04
CA ASN A 57 -7.54 -8.58 16.44
C ASN A 57 -6.50 -7.45 16.60
N VAL A 58 -5.62 -7.20 15.62
CA VAL A 58 -4.59 -6.15 15.71
C VAL A 58 -5.17 -4.77 15.99
N HIS A 59 -6.35 -4.49 15.42
CA HIS A 59 -7.06 -3.21 15.57
C HIS A 59 -8.44 -3.38 16.22
N ASN A 60 -8.64 -4.44 17.02
CA ASN A 60 -9.88 -4.72 17.75
C ASN A 60 -11.16 -4.69 16.88
N GLY A 61 -11.07 -5.12 15.62
CA GLY A 61 -12.21 -5.16 14.70
C GLY A 61 -12.83 -3.80 14.35
N GLN A 62 -12.15 -2.69 14.62
CA GLN A 62 -12.67 -1.34 14.35
C GLN A 62 -12.86 -1.02 12.86
N THR A 63 -12.12 -1.71 11.99
CA THR A 63 -12.18 -1.56 10.54
C THR A 63 -12.55 -2.87 9.87
N ASN A 64 -13.23 -2.77 8.73
CA ASN A 64 -13.74 -3.90 7.96
C ASN A 64 -12.79 -4.23 6.81
N PHE A 65 -12.53 -5.52 6.61
CA PHE A 65 -11.79 -6.02 5.46
C PHE A 65 -12.31 -7.41 5.07
N THR A 66 -12.02 -7.81 3.84
CA THR A 66 -12.24 -9.17 3.34
C THR A 66 -10.95 -9.71 2.74
N LEU A 67 -10.54 -10.91 3.14
CA LEU A 67 -9.44 -11.60 2.47
C LEU A 67 -9.94 -12.37 1.25
N LYS A 68 -9.35 -12.08 0.10
CA LYS A 68 -9.66 -12.68 -1.19
C LYS A 68 -8.44 -13.40 -1.76
N ASN A 69 -8.69 -14.38 -2.62
CA ASN A 69 -7.61 -15.06 -3.32
C ASN A 69 -7.08 -14.14 -4.43
N ALA A 70 -5.77 -13.90 -4.46
CA ALA A 70 -5.12 -13.31 -5.62
C ALA A 70 -5.13 -14.35 -6.75
N ASN A 71 -5.75 -14.02 -7.89
CA ASN A 71 -5.73 -14.90 -9.05
C ASN A 71 -4.33 -14.84 -9.69
N PRO A 72 -3.58 -15.96 -9.76
CA PRO A 72 -2.19 -15.94 -10.25
C PRO A 72 -2.04 -15.50 -11.71
N LYS A 73 -3.12 -15.36 -12.47
CA LYS A 73 -3.08 -14.84 -13.86
C LYS A 73 -2.94 -13.32 -13.95
N ASP A 74 -3.42 -12.58 -12.95
CA ASP A 74 -3.58 -11.13 -13.07
C ASP A 74 -2.88 -10.34 -11.96
N PHE A 75 -2.77 -10.90 -10.74
CA PHE A 75 -2.18 -10.21 -9.59
C PHE A 75 -1.50 -11.18 -8.62
N VAL A 76 -0.32 -10.80 -8.12
CA VAL A 76 0.39 -11.54 -7.07
C VAL A 76 -0.15 -11.18 -5.67
N GLY A 77 -0.55 -9.93 -5.48
CA GLY A 77 -1.21 -9.35 -4.30
C GLY A 77 -1.87 -8.02 -4.70
N ASN A 78 -2.86 -7.56 -3.93
CA ASN A 78 -3.44 -6.22 -4.06
C ASN A 78 -4.28 -5.85 -2.83
N THR A 79 -4.33 -4.57 -2.46
CA THR A 79 -5.22 -4.05 -1.44
C THR A 79 -6.06 -2.92 -2.02
N ALA A 80 -7.39 -3.07 -1.97
CA ALA A 80 -8.31 -2.17 -2.64
C ALA A 80 -9.40 -1.64 -1.69
N LEU A 81 -9.66 -0.33 -1.80
CA LEU A 81 -10.78 0.33 -1.13
C LEU A 81 -12.12 -0.16 -1.71
N MET A 82 -13.04 -0.53 -0.82
CA MET A 82 -14.39 -0.93 -1.20
C MET A 82 -15.40 0.16 -0.87
N CYS A 83 -16.16 0.56 -1.88
CA CYS A 83 -17.16 1.60 -1.79
C CYS A 83 -18.57 1.01 -1.81
N ASN A 84 -19.43 1.51 -0.93
CA ASN A 84 -20.88 1.35 -1.03
C ASN A 84 -21.48 2.73 -1.33
N LYS A 85 -22.01 2.90 -2.54
CA LYS A 85 -22.41 4.20 -3.09
C LYS A 85 -21.22 5.19 -2.96
N LYS A 86 -21.45 6.39 -2.43
CA LYS A 86 -20.43 7.43 -2.24
C LYS A 86 -19.68 7.30 -0.90
N LYS A 87 -19.47 6.09 -0.39
CA LYS A 87 -18.83 5.86 0.92
C LYS A 87 -17.84 4.69 0.88
N VAL A 88 -16.58 4.92 1.28
CA VAL A 88 -15.63 3.83 1.57
C VAL A 88 -16.10 3.11 2.84
N VAL A 89 -16.27 1.79 2.77
CA VAL A 89 -16.83 0.99 3.87
C VAL A 89 -15.92 -0.14 4.35
N SER A 90 -15.01 -0.63 3.51
CA SER A 90 -14.12 -1.73 3.84
C SER A 90 -12.95 -1.80 2.86
N TYR A 91 -12.12 -2.83 3.01
CA TYR A 91 -11.01 -3.16 2.13
C TYR A 91 -11.15 -4.58 1.60
N ASP A 92 -10.77 -4.81 0.35
CA ASP A 92 -10.46 -6.14 -0.14
C ASP A 92 -8.95 -6.31 -0.15
N ILE A 93 -8.46 -7.34 0.54
CA ILE A 93 -7.04 -7.68 0.61
C ILE A 93 -6.85 -9.00 -0.15
N TYR A 94 -6.22 -8.93 -1.30
CA TYR A 94 -5.95 -10.05 -2.20
C TYR A 94 -4.58 -10.62 -1.89
N VAL A 95 -4.55 -11.90 -1.52
CA VAL A 95 -3.33 -12.62 -1.16
C VAL A 95 -3.33 -14.00 -1.84
N PRO A 96 -2.16 -14.57 -2.16
CA PRO A 96 -2.09 -15.87 -2.81
C PRO A 96 -2.50 -16.98 -1.84
N LEU A 97 -3.66 -17.59 -2.12
CA LEU A 97 -4.19 -18.74 -1.39
C LEU A 97 -3.98 -20.02 -2.21
N ASN A 98 -4.03 -21.16 -1.53
CA ASN A 98 -4.04 -22.46 -2.22
C ASN A 98 -5.27 -22.60 -3.12
N LYS A 99 -5.31 -23.65 -3.95
CA LYS A 99 -6.41 -23.93 -4.90
C LYS A 99 -7.82 -23.98 -4.29
N PHE A 100 -7.92 -24.18 -2.97
CA PHE A 100 -9.18 -24.23 -2.24
C PHE A 100 -9.56 -22.88 -1.59
N GLY A 101 -8.70 -21.86 -1.68
CA GLY A 101 -8.92 -20.56 -1.06
C GLY A 101 -8.89 -20.59 0.47
N LYS A 102 -8.29 -21.62 1.09
CA LYS A 102 -8.35 -21.87 2.54
C LYS A 102 -7.02 -21.72 3.26
N LYS A 103 -5.90 -21.82 2.55
CA LYS A 103 -4.56 -21.81 3.17
C LYS A 103 -3.60 -20.88 2.47
N MET A 104 -2.72 -20.31 3.28
CA MET A 104 -1.67 -19.37 2.91
C MET A 104 -0.32 -20.08 3.01
N TYR A 105 0.50 -19.99 1.97
CA TYR A 105 1.79 -20.67 1.92
C TYR A 105 2.90 -19.82 2.56
N LEU A 106 3.73 -20.45 3.39
CA LEU A 106 4.81 -19.80 4.14
C LEU A 106 5.74 -18.94 3.25
N ARG A 107 6.05 -19.40 2.03
CA ARG A 107 6.93 -18.65 1.11
C ARG A 107 6.29 -17.40 0.52
N ASN A 108 5.01 -17.15 0.77
CA ASN A 108 4.32 -15.96 0.31
C ASN A 108 4.14 -14.95 1.44
N ILE A 109 4.81 -15.11 2.60
CA ILE A 109 4.69 -14.19 3.72
C ILE A 109 5.05 -12.76 3.33
N ASN A 110 6.02 -12.58 2.43
CA ASN A 110 6.40 -11.26 1.93
C ASN A 110 5.19 -10.56 1.30
N ILE A 111 4.42 -11.28 0.48
CA ILE A 111 3.22 -10.75 -0.18
C ILE A 111 2.16 -10.44 0.86
N PHE A 112 1.88 -11.37 1.79
CA PHE A 112 0.83 -11.13 2.79
C PHE A 112 1.14 -9.94 3.68
N MET A 113 2.39 -9.80 4.12
CA MET A 113 2.82 -8.71 4.99
C MET A 113 2.95 -7.37 4.25
N HIS A 114 3.23 -7.40 2.95
CA HIS A 114 3.18 -6.24 2.05
C HIS A 114 1.73 -5.73 1.91
N GLU A 115 0.79 -6.63 1.59
CA GLU A 115 -0.62 -6.25 1.44
C GLU A 115 -1.27 -5.81 2.75
N THR A 116 -0.96 -6.46 3.87
CA THR A 116 -1.47 -5.98 5.17
C THR A 116 -0.84 -4.66 5.58
N PHE A 117 0.38 -4.37 5.15
CA PHE A 117 0.96 -3.04 5.35
C PHE A 117 0.15 -1.97 4.62
N HIS A 118 -0.21 -2.18 3.35
CA HIS A 118 -1.10 -1.26 2.62
C HIS A 118 -2.38 -0.98 3.41
N TYR A 119 -3.06 -2.05 3.82
CA TYR A 119 -4.25 -1.94 4.64
C TYR A 119 -4.02 -1.13 5.93
N PHE A 120 -2.98 -1.44 6.70
CA PHE A 120 -2.67 -0.74 7.95
C PHE A 120 -2.31 0.73 7.70
N PHE A 121 -1.55 1.01 6.65
CA PHE A 121 -1.16 2.35 6.24
C PHE A 121 -2.40 3.18 5.89
N GLU A 122 -3.33 2.64 5.10
CA GLU A 122 -4.54 3.36 4.73
C GLU A 122 -5.42 3.66 5.95
N ILE A 123 -5.69 2.68 6.82
CA ILE A 123 -6.58 2.89 7.99
C ILE A 123 -5.99 3.84 9.04
N THR A 124 -4.67 3.97 9.13
CA THR A 124 -4.00 4.93 10.03
C THR A 124 -3.77 6.30 9.37
N ASN A 125 -3.88 6.41 8.05
CA ASN A 125 -3.63 7.65 7.29
C ASN A 125 -4.89 8.20 6.59
N PRO A 126 -5.81 8.87 7.30
CA PRO A 126 -7.06 9.37 6.72
C PRO A 126 -6.86 10.43 5.61
N LYS A 127 -5.71 11.11 5.57
CA LYS A 127 -5.36 12.03 4.47
C LYS A 127 -5.11 11.27 3.16
N HIS A 128 -4.52 10.08 3.24
CA HIS A 128 -4.24 9.26 2.06
C HIS A 128 -5.54 8.83 1.37
N ILE A 129 -6.46 8.25 2.14
CA ILE A 129 -7.78 7.84 1.62
C ILE A 129 -8.53 9.05 1.04
N LYS A 130 -8.46 10.22 1.69
CA LYS A 130 -9.09 11.44 1.17
C LYS A 130 -8.54 11.85 -0.20
N ASN A 131 -7.23 11.75 -0.40
CA ASN A 131 -6.60 12.06 -1.69
C ASN A 131 -6.97 11.02 -2.76
N ALA A 132 -7.00 9.72 -2.41
CA ALA A 132 -7.48 8.67 -3.31
C ALA A 132 -8.95 8.88 -3.73
N CYS A 133 -9.80 9.30 -2.78
CA CYS A 133 -11.18 9.69 -3.06
C CYS A 133 -11.25 10.86 -4.05
N ALA A 134 -10.44 11.90 -3.86
CA ALA A 134 -10.39 13.06 -4.75
C ALA A 134 -9.93 12.67 -6.16
N MET A 135 -8.91 11.82 -6.28
CA MET A 135 -8.45 11.27 -7.56
C MET A 135 -9.57 10.51 -8.29
N HIS A 136 -10.34 9.70 -7.57
CA HIS A 136 -11.46 8.94 -8.13
C HIS A 136 -12.60 9.84 -8.60
N GLU A 137 -13.03 10.80 -7.76
CA GLU A 137 -14.16 11.68 -8.08
C GLU A 137 -13.90 12.58 -9.28
N ASN A 138 -12.65 13.01 -9.43
CA ASN A 138 -12.22 13.82 -10.56
C ASN A 138 -11.78 12.98 -11.78
N LYS A 139 -11.94 11.65 -11.74
CA LYS A 139 -11.48 10.70 -12.78
C LYS A 139 -9.97 10.73 -13.09
N LEU A 140 -9.19 11.43 -12.27
CA LEU A 140 -7.75 11.57 -12.42
C LEU A 140 -7.02 10.23 -12.30
N ASN A 141 -7.57 9.28 -11.52
CA ASN A 141 -7.00 7.93 -11.43
C ASN A 141 -7.04 7.19 -12.78
N ILE A 142 -8.07 7.43 -13.61
CA ILE A 142 -8.21 6.82 -14.93
C ILE A 142 -7.28 7.53 -15.92
N GLU A 143 -7.34 8.86 -15.95
CA GLU A 143 -6.57 9.70 -16.88
C GLU A 143 -5.06 9.55 -16.68
N THR A 144 -4.63 9.36 -15.44
CA THR A 144 -3.21 9.31 -15.08
C THR A 144 -2.67 7.88 -14.94
N ASN A 145 -3.51 6.85 -15.11
CA ASN A 145 -3.16 5.46 -14.85
C ASN A 145 -1.96 4.99 -15.67
N LYS A 146 -1.97 5.28 -16.98
CA LYS A 146 -0.90 4.86 -17.90
C LYS A 146 0.44 5.46 -17.51
N PHE A 147 0.46 6.77 -17.21
CA PHE A 147 1.70 7.42 -16.79
C PHE A 147 2.21 6.85 -15.47
N TYR A 148 1.32 6.64 -14.50
CA TYR A 148 1.69 6.05 -13.22
C TYR A 148 2.35 4.68 -13.40
N HIS A 149 1.73 3.76 -14.15
CA HIS A 149 2.27 2.40 -14.31
C HIS A 149 3.49 2.34 -15.23
N ASP A 150 3.49 3.04 -16.36
CA ASP A 150 4.57 2.95 -17.35
C ASP A 150 5.84 3.68 -16.90
N LYS A 151 5.71 4.69 -16.02
CA LYS A 151 6.82 5.55 -15.57
C LYS A 151 7.10 5.41 -14.08
N LEU A 152 6.12 5.68 -13.22
CA LEU A 152 6.35 5.77 -11.78
C LEU A 152 6.50 4.38 -11.13
N TYR A 153 5.56 3.47 -11.41
CA TYR A 153 5.52 2.11 -10.90
C TYR A 153 6.18 1.09 -11.86
N ASN A 154 7.22 1.52 -12.56
CA ASN A 154 7.98 0.68 -13.48
C ASN A 154 9.38 0.39 -12.93
N LYS A 155 9.67 -0.88 -12.69
CA LYS A 155 10.98 -1.38 -12.21
C LYS A 155 12.08 -1.40 -13.28
N HIS A 156 11.73 -1.16 -14.54
CA HIS A 156 12.66 -1.12 -15.67
C HIS A 156 12.78 0.28 -16.28
N GLY A 157 12.12 1.27 -15.68
CA GLY A 157 12.14 2.64 -16.17
C GLY A 157 13.36 3.39 -15.66
N ASP A 158 14.04 4.11 -16.56
CA ASP A 158 15.10 5.06 -16.22
C ASP A 158 14.53 6.23 -15.40
N PRO A 159 14.97 6.43 -14.14
CA PRO A 159 14.54 7.54 -13.29
C PRO A 159 14.81 8.91 -13.90
N ASP A 160 15.89 9.11 -14.65
CA ASP A 160 16.25 10.42 -15.20
C ASP A 160 15.27 10.87 -16.29
N LEU A 161 14.73 9.93 -17.07
CA LEU A 161 13.66 10.22 -18.03
C LEU A 161 12.37 10.67 -17.33
N ILE A 162 12.12 10.20 -16.11
CA ILE A 162 10.95 10.61 -15.32
C ILE A 162 11.10 12.06 -14.86
N LYS A 163 12.30 12.46 -14.45
CA LYS A 163 12.60 13.85 -14.03
C LYS A 163 12.22 14.86 -15.13
N ILE A 164 12.39 14.50 -16.39
CA ILE A 164 12.03 15.33 -17.55
C ILE A 164 10.53 15.18 -17.89
N ALA A 165 10.02 13.96 -17.95
CA ALA A 165 8.65 13.69 -18.41
C ALA A 165 7.57 14.12 -17.42
N LEU A 166 7.85 14.07 -16.11
CA LEU A 166 6.87 14.35 -15.06
C LEU A 166 6.35 15.79 -15.10
N PRO A 167 7.19 16.85 -15.10
CA PRO A 167 6.71 18.23 -15.20
C PRO A 167 5.84 18.45 -16.45
N ALA A 168 6.33 18.04 -17.62
CA ALA A 168 5.61 18.21 -18.89
C ALA A 168 4.28 17.45 -18.94
N TYR A 169 4.19 16.30 -18.27
CA TYR A 169 2.93 15.56 -18.15
C TYR A 169 1.94 16.28 -17.24
N ILE A 170 2.40 16.80 -16.09
CA ILE A 170 1.56 17.45 -15.09
C ILE A 170 1.00 18.80 -15.58
N GLU A 171 1.75 19.55 -16.38
CA GLU A 171 1.31 20.85 -16.91
C GLU A 171 0.03 20.78 -17.75
N LYS A 172 -0.36 19.59 -18.23
CA LYS A 172 -1.61 19.35 -18.97
C LYS A 172 -2.87 19.49 -18.12
N PHE A 173 -2.73 19.45 -16.79
CA PHE A 173 -3.85 19.45 -15.85
C PHE A 173 -4.07 20.84 -15.24
N GLN A 174 -5.29 21.09 -14.76
CA GLN A 174 -5.61 22.32 -14.04
C GLN A 174 -4.83 22.41 -12.71
N PRO A 175 -4.48 23.62 -12.23
CA PRO A 175 -3.58 23.78 -11.08
C PRO A 175 -3.97 22.97 -9.82
N LYS A 176 -5.28 22.89 -9.51
CA LYS A 176 -5.79 22.09 -8.40
C LYS A 176 -5.60 20.59 -8.60
N ASP A 177 -5.74 20.11 -9.84
CA ASP A 177 -5.56 18.71 -10.19
C ASP A 177 -4.08 18.33 -10.21
N GLN A 178 -3.20 19.24 -10.65
CA GLN A 178 -1.74 19.05 -10.54
C GLN A 178 -1.33 18.74 -9.09
N ILE A 179 -1.77 19.55 -8.14
CA ILE A 179 -1.50 19.33 -6.71
C ILE A 179 -2.09 17.98 -6.25
N THR A 180 -3.32 17.68 -6.65
CA THR A 180 -4.00 16.44 -6.24
C THR A 180 -3.28 15.19 -6.75
N ILE A 181 -2.89 15.18 -8.03
CA ILE A 181 -2.14 14.09 -8.68
C ILE A 181 -0.80 13.89 -7.99
N LEU A 182 0.01 14.96 -7.88
CA LEU A 182 1.34 14.89 -7.30
C LEU A 182 1.32 14.46 -5.84
N GLN A 183 0.40 15.00 -5.03
CA GLN A 183 0.24 14.56 -3.64
C GLN A 183 -0.19 13.09 -3.58
N SER A 184 -1.13 12.66 -4.41
CA SER A 184 -1.56 11.26 -4.43
C SER A 184 -0.42 10.31 -4.80
N TRP A 185 0.35 10.62 -5.85
CA TRP A 185 1.47 9.79 -6.28
C TRP A 185 2.59 9.75 -5.26
N ARG A 186 2.94 10.89 -4.65
CA ARG A 186 3.91 10.94 -3.55
C ARG A 186 3.54 9.96 -2.43
N TYR A 187 2.28 9.97 -2.00
CA TYR A 187 1.83 9.08 -0.94
C TYR A 187 1.81 7.62 -1.36
N ARG A 188 1.30 7.30 -2.56
CA ARG A 188 1.30 5.92 -3.07
C ARG A 188 2.71 5.35 -3.16
N LEU A 189 3.67 6.08 -3.72
CA LEU A 189 5.06 5.60 -3.78
C LEU A 189 5.70 5.48 -2.39
N THR A 190 5.39 6.41 -1.47
CA THR A 190 5.85 6.32 -0.08
C THR A 190 5.33 5.05 0.61
N GLU A 191 4.07 4.73 0.36
CA GLU A 191 3.44 3.52 0.85
C GLU A 191 4.13 2.27 0.28
N GLU A 192 4.37 2.20 -1.03
CA GLU A 192 5.08 1.09 -1.69
C GLU A 192 6.49 0.87 -1.11
N VAL A 193 7.27 1.94 -0.91
CA VAL A 193 8.61 1.84 -0.27
C VAL A 193 8.53 1.09 1.06
N ASN A 194 7.53 1.42 1.88
CA ASN A 194 7.38 0.79 3.18
C ASN A 194 6.75 -0.60 3.09
N ALA A 195 5.83 -0.83 2.16
CA ALA A 195 5.19 -2.13 1.93
C ALA A 195 6.22 -3.18 1.50
N TYR A 196 7.10 -2.84 0.55
CA TYR A 196 8.19 -3.72 0.14
C TYR A 196 9.20 -3.98 1.27
N LYS A 197 9.62 -2.94 1.99
CA LYS A 197 10.54 -3.09 3.15
C LYS A 197 9.95 -3.98 4.24
N GLU A 198 8.68 -3.80 4.59
CA GLU A 198 8.00 -4.64 5.59
C GLU A 198 7.81 -6.08 5.07
N GLY A 199 7.43 -6.27 3.81
CA GLY A 199 7.35 -7.58 3.16
C GLY A 199 8.67 -8.35 3.23
N ALA A 200 9.77 -7.72 2.81
CA ALA A 200 11.11 -8.30 2.85
C ALA A 200 11.58 -8.61 4.28
N LYS A 201 11.41 -7.67 5.22
CA LYS A 201 11.74 -7.83 6.65
C LYS A 201 11.12 -9.09 7.25
N TYR A 202 9.82 -9.31 7.04
CA TYR A 202 9.16 -10.50 7.60
C TYR A 202 9.43 -11.78 6.82
N TYR A 203 9.79 -11.66 5.54
CA TYR A 203 10.31 -12.79 4.76
C TYR A 203 11.62 -13.31 5.35
N GLU A 204 12.55 -12.43 5.70
CA GLU A 204 13.78 -12.85 6.37
C GLU A 204 13.48 -13.51 7.71
N LYS A 205 12.68 -12.87 8.57
CA LYS A 205 12.31 -13.42 9.88
C LYS A 205 11.66 -14.80 9.76
N ILE A 206 10.71 -15.00 8.84
CA ILE A 206 10.03 -16.30 8.73
C ILE A 206 10.99 -17.41 8.27
N GLN A 207 11.96 -17.07 7.41
CA GLN A 207 12.91 -18.06 6.91
C GLN A 207 13.84 -18.55 8.00
N GLU A 208 14.19 -17.69 8.96
CA GLU A 208 14.96 -18.07 10.15
C GLU A 208 14.11 -18.96 11.09
N ILE A 209 12.87 -18.57 11.38
CA ILE A 209 11.96 -19.33 12.25
C ILE A 209 11.71 -20.74 11.67
N TYR A 210 11.53 -20.84 10.35
CA TYR A 210 11.19 -22.08 9.66
C TYR A 210 12.34 -22.66 8.82
N LYS A 211 13.60 -22.39 9.20
CA LYS A 211 14.79 -22.81 8.43
C LYS A 211 14.80 -24.31 8.10
N ASN A 212 14.43 -25.15 9.07
CA ASN A 212 14.35 -26.61 8.93
C ASN A 212 13.23 -27.05 7.97
N THR A 213 12.15 -26.28 7.90
CA THR A 213 11.01 -26.57 7.02
C THR A 213 11.28 -26.15 5.57
N LEU A 214 11.98 -25.03 5.38
CA LEU A 214 12.21 -24.43 4.07
C LEU A 214 13.44 -24.98 3.34
N LYS A 215 14.42 -25.54 4.07
CA LYS A 215 15.67 -26.15 3.57
C LYS A 215 16.61 -25.24 2.77
N LYS A 216 16.16 -24.08 2.30
CA LYS A 216 16.94 -23.06 1.59
C LYS A 216 16.36 -21.67 1.84
N LYS A 217 17.25 -20.71 2.10
CA LYS A 217 16.92 -19.28 2.14
C LYS A 217 16.86 -18.72 0.71
N LEU A 218 15.80 -17.99 0.42
CA LEU A 218 15.57 -17.28 -0.84
C LEU A 218 15.67 -15.77 -0.58
N LYS A 219 16.07 -15.04 -1.62
CA LYS A 219 16.01 -13.57 -1.60
C LYS A 219 14.56 -13.12 -1.80
N CYS A 220 14.20 -12.02 -1.15
CA CYS A 220 12.95 -11.30 -1.41
C CYS A 220 13.26 -10.09 -2.28
N ASP A 221 12.31 -9.71 -3.13
CA ASP A 221 12.28 -8.37 -3.70
C ASP A 221 11.94 -7.37 -2.58
N ASP A 222 12.80 -6.38 -2.39
CA ASP A 222 12.66 -5.30 -1.40
C ASP A 222 12.25 -3.98 -2.04
N GLY A 223 11.87 -3.99 -3.32
CA GLY A 223 11.41 -2.84 -4.08
C GLY A 223 12.53 -1.91 -4.56
N SER A 224 13.80 -2.27 -4.36
CA SER A 224 14.95 -1.44 -4.76
C SER A 224 14.97 -1.13 -6.26
N ASP A 225 14.68 -2.13 -7.11
CA ASP A 225 14.63 -2.00 -8.58
C ASP A 225 13.57 -0.98 -9.07
N PHE A 226 12.61 -0.59 -8.23
CA PHE A 226 11.62 0.42 -8.60
C PHE A 226 12.12 1.85 -8.47
N HIS A 227 13.25 2.10 -7.80
CA HIS A 227 13.78 3.45 -7.57
C HIS A 227 12.74 4.43 -6.99
N PHE A 228 11.84 3.95 -6.13
CA PHE A 228 10.73 4.74 -5.63
C PHE A 228 11.18 6.01 -4.89
N GLU A 229 12.25 5.94 -4.09
CA GLU A 229 12.75 7.08 -3.32
C GLU A 229 13.23 8.23 -4.22
N GLU A 230 13.88 7.92 -5.35
CA GLU A 230 14.28 8.92 -6.35
C GLU A 230 13.06 9.53 -7.05
N LYS A 231 12.10 8.70 -7.45
CA LYS A 231 10.87 9.15 -8.10
C LYS A 231 10.02 10.03 -7.18
N ILE A 232 10.00 9.73 -5.88
CA ILE A 232 9.36 10.57 -4.85
C ILE A 232 10.02 11.95 -4.81
N LYS A 233 11.36 12.04 -4.85
CA LYS A 233 12.06 13.35 -4.88
C LYS A 233 11.65 14.18 -6.10
N PHE A 234 11.58 13.57 -7.28
CA PHE A 234 11.12 14.28 -8.49
C PHE A 234 9.67 14.78 -8.37
N ILE A 235 8.79 13.99 -7.74
CA ILE A 235 7.41 14.42 -7.45
C ILE A 235 7.38 15.58 -6.46
N GLU A 236 8.20 15.54 -5.41
CA GLU A 236 8.28 16.60 -4.40
C GLU A 236 8.82 17.91 -4.98
N GLU A 237 9.87 17.85 -5.80
CA GLU A 237 10.41 19.00 -6.52
C GLU A 237 9.38 19.61 -7.48
N THR A 238 8.67 18.76 -8.24
CA THR A 238 7.63 19.22 -9.17
C THR A 238 6.46 19.85 -8.40
N LEU A 239 6.05 19.26 -7.28
CA LEU A 239 4.98 19.78 -6.43
C LEU A 239 5.35 21.13 -5.81
N ALA A 240 6.59 21.29 -5.34
CA ALA A 240 7.06 22.56 -4.81
C ALA A 240 6.99 23.68 -5.86
N LYS A 241 7.49 23.42 -7.08
CA LYS A 241 7.42 24.37 -8.21
C LYS A 241 5.99 24.72 -8.61
N THR A 242 5.10 23.72 -8.68
CA THR A 242 3.67 23.93 -8.96
C THR A 242 3.03 24.84 -7.91
N LEU A 243 3.29 24.59 -6.62
CA LEU A 243 2.75 25.41 -5.53
C LEU A 243 3.26 26.85 -5.57
N GLU A 244 4.54 27.07 -5.87
CA GLU A 244 5.11 28.42 -6.04
C GLU A 244 4.46 29.18 -7.20
N LYS A 245 4.31 28.54 -8.36
CA LYS A 245 3.66 29.14 -9.54
C LYS A 245 2.22 29.55 -9.24
N ILE A 246 1.47 28.70 -8.54
CA ILE A 246 0.09 28.99 -8.15
C ILE A 246 0.02 30.17 -7.18
N ARG A 247 0.91 30.22 -6.18
CA ARG A 247 0.96 31.32 -5.20
C ARG A 247 1.30 32.67 -5.83
N LYS A 248 2.12 32.69 -6.87
CA LYS A 248 2.48 33.92 -7.60
C LYS A 248 1.36 34.43 -8.53
N ASN A 249 0.41 33.57 -8.87
CA ASN A 249 -0.72 33.87 -9.76
C ASN A 249 -2.05 34.08 -9.01
N LEU A 250 -2.01 34.08 -7.67
CA LEU A 250 -3.11 34.44 -6.76
C LEU A 250 -2.93 35.90 -6.32
#